data_AF-A0A958EGT5-F1
#
_entry.id   AF-A0A958EGT5-F1
#
_cell.length_a   1.000
_cell.length_b   1.000
_cell.length_c   1.000
_cell.angle_alpha   90.00
_cell.angle_beta   90.00
_cell.angle_gamma   90.00
#
_symmetry.space_group_name_H-M   'P 1'
#
loop_
_entity.id
_entity.type
_entity.pdbx_description
1 polymer ?
#
loop_
_entity_poly.entity_id
_entity_poly.type
_entity_poly.pdbx_seq_one_letter_code
_entity_poly.pdbx_strand_id
1 'polypeptide(L)'
;MYPIFLAFHILAGTVSLITGCIAMFSKKGGPLHLRMGKIYYIAMISVVVSAALIQFVRFNPFLLLIAFFTFYFVYMGKRVLTYKGRTNEVESRDIYVILAMFCLGLLMIAYSFIGRILPTVMQIFGIGAMIQSAIDFRKYKRDDKAKNWWLKEHIGKIGGSYIAATTAFVVVNAYRILPEPIPEFIQVMVWIGPGFIGNFFIIYAVRKYSGKRKQRKSVLETA
;
A
#
# COMPACT_ATOMS: atom_id res chain seq x y z
N MET A 1 17.82 -16.61 -17.60
CA MET A 1 17.77 -15.41 -16.73
C MET A 1 16.40 -15.23 -16.06
N TYR A 2 15.27 -15.34 -16.77
CA TYR A 2 13.92 -15.19 -16.19
C TYR A 2 13.62 -16.07 -14.94
N PRO A 3 13.95 -17.38 -14.92
CA PRO A 3 13.65 -18.23 -13.76
C PRO A 3 14.38 -17.80 -12.48
N ILE A 4 15.58 -17.23 -12.61
CA ILE A 4 16.38 -16.73 -11.49
C ILE A 4 15.71 -15.51 -10.87
N PHE A 5 15.28 -14.54 -11.69
CA PHE A 5 14.55 -13.37 -11.21
C PHE A 5 13.21 -13.77 -10.56
N LEU A 6 12.50 -14.73 -11.15
CA LEU A 6 11.25 -15.23 -10.59
C LEU A 6 11.47 -15.95 -9.25
N ALA A 7 12.47 -16.82 -9.14
CA ALA A 7 12.81 -17.50 -7.90
C ALA A 7 13.18 -16.49 -6.80
N PHE A 8 14.03 -15.50 -7.13
CA PHE A 8 14.36 -14.41 -6.23
C PHE A 8 13.11 -13.63 -5.78
N HIS A 9 12.22 -13.29 -6.72
CA HIS A 9 10.97 -12.60 -6.41
C HIS A 9 10.09 -13.39 -5.45
N ILE A 10 9.94 -14.71 -5.66
CA ILE A 10 9.15 -15.59 -4.79
C ILE A 10 9.76 -15.67 -3.38
N LEU A 11 11.08 -15.79 -3.28
CA LEU A 11 11.78 -15.82 -1.99
C LEU A 11 11.62 -14.49 -1.24
N ALA A 12 11.85 -13.36 -1.92
CA ALA A 12 11.67 -12.03 -1.35
C ALA A 12 10.21 -11.79 -0.93
N GLY A 13 9.25 -12.24 -1.76
CA GLY A 13 7.82 -12.20 -1.49
C GLY A 13 7.47 -12.94 -0.20
N THR A 14 7.93 -14.18 -0.09
CA THR A 14 7.72 -15.04 1.09
C THR A 14 8.30 -14.40 2.35
N VAL A 15 9.54 -13.91 2.30
CA VAL A 15 10.18 -13.20 3.41
C VAL A 15 9.37 -11.96 3.81
N SER A 16 8.90 -11.16 2.85
CA SER A 16 8.11 -9.97 3.13
C SER A 16 6.76 -10.32 3.79
N LEU A 17 6.04 -11.33 3.31
CA LEU A 17 4.77 -11.73 3.93
C LEU A 17 4.98 -12.23 5.38
N ILE A 18 5.97 -13.09 5.61
CA ILE A 18 6.25 -13.63 6.96
C ILE A 18 6.65 -12.48 7.91
N THR A 19 7.62 -11.66 7.52
CA THR A 19 8.14 -10.59 8.39
C THR A 19 7.13 -9.46 8.58
N GLY A 20 6.32 -9.14 7.57
CA GLY A 20 5.22 -8.20 7.68
C GLY A 20 4.15 -8.69 8.67
N CYS A 21 3.81 -9.98 8.63
CA CYS A 21 2.89 -10.61 9.59
C CYS A 21 3.43 -10.51 11.03
N ILE A 22 4.69 -10.89 11.26
CA ILE A 22 5.32 -10.80 12.59
C ILE A 22 5.38 -9.34 13.07
N ALA A 23 5.71 -8.39 12.19
CA ALA A 23 5.69 -6.96 12.50
C ALA A 23 4.27 -6.45 12.85
N MET A 24 3.23 -7.01 12.23
CA MET A 24 1.83 -6.65 12.48
C MET A 24 1.34 -7.14 13.85
N PHE A 25 1.75 -8.32 14.32
CA PHE A 25 1.31 -8.86 15.61
C PHE A 25 2.24 -8.56 16.78
N SER A 26 3.45 -8.08 16.53
CA SER A 26 4.38 -7.65 17.58
C SER A 26 3.99 -6.30 18.23
N LYS A 27 4.53 -6.06 19.43
CA LYS A 27 4.38 -4.79 20.17
C LYS A 27 4.87 -3.62 19.30
N LYS A 28 3.95 -2.71 18.94
CA LYS A 28 4.26 -1.53 18.10
C LYS A 28 5.35 -0.68 18.74
N GLY A 29 6.38 -0.37 17.95
CA GLY A 29 7.58 0.35 18.39
C GLY A 29 8.57 -0.46 19.25
N GLY A 30 8.26 -1.72 19.59
CA GLY A 30 9.21 -2.60 20.28
C GLY A 30 10.31 -3.15 19.37
N PRO A 31 11.36 -3.78 19.92
CA PRO A 31 12.53 -4.24 19.15
C PRO A 31 12.17 -5.25 18.06
N LEU A 32 11.23 -6.17 18.33
CA LEU A 32 10.76 -7.14 17.34
C LEU A 32 10.04 -6.45 16.17
N HIS A 33 9.15 -5.50 16.45
CA HIS A 33 8.44 -4.73 15.42
C HIS A 33 9.42 -3.95 14.54
N LEU A 34 10.41 -3.29 15.15
CA LEU A 34 11.41 -2.51 14.42
C LEU A 34 12.30 -3.40 13.54
N ARG A 35 12.76 -4.54 14.06
CA ARG A 35 13.60 -5.49 13.31
C ARG A 35 12.83 -6.11 12.15
N MET A 36 11.65 -6.66 12.42
CA MET A 36 10.81 -7.29 11.39
C MET A 36 10.30 -6.26 10.37
N GLY A 37 9.95 -5.05 10.80
CA GLY A 37 9.55 -3.97 9.90
C GLY A 37 10.68 -3.51 8.97
N LYS A 38 11.94 -3.53 9.43
CA LYS A 38 13.11 -3.24 8.58
C LYS A 38 13.32 -4.34 7.54
N ILE A 39 13.23 -5.61 7.94
CA ILE A 39 13.37 -6.74 7.01
C ILE A 39 12.22 -6.73 6.00
N TYR A 40 10.98 -6.55 6.46
CA TYR A 40 9.79 -6.39 5.61
C TYR A 40 10.00 -5.33 4.54
N TYR A 41 10.45 -4.14 4.95
CA TYR A 41 10.67 -3.04 4.02
C TYR A 41 11.70 -3.39 2.94
N ILE A 42 12.86 -3.95 3.32
CA ILE A 42 13.91 -4.31 2.37
C ILE A 42 13.40 -5.41 1.42
N ALA A 43 12.78 -6.45 1.95
CA ALA A 43 12.21 -7.54 1.17
C ALA A 43 11.12 -7.04 0.20
N MET A 44 10.24 -6.14 0.65
CA MET A 44 9.20 -5.56 -0.19
C MET A 44 9.76 -4.68 -1.31
N ILE A 45 10.82 -3.91 -1.06
CA ILE A 45 11.52 -3.18 -2.14
C ILE A 45 12.12 -4.15 -3.15
N SER A 46 12.73 -5.26 -2.68
CA SER A 46 13.23 -6.31 -3.58
C SER A 46 12.10 -6.95 -4.41
N VAL A 47 10.91 -7.17 -3.82
CA VAL A 47 9.71 -7.65 -4.52
C VAL A 47 9.27 -6.68 -5.59
N VAL A 48 9.17 -5.38 -5.29
CA VAL A 48 8.79 -4.33 -6.24
C VAL A 48 9.77 -4.28 -7.41
N VAL A 49 11.08 -4.23 -7.16
CA VAL A 49 12.10 -4.13 -8.21
C VAL A 49 12.08 -5.38 -9.09
N SER A 50 12.07 -6.57 -8.48
CA SER A 50 12.02 -7.82 -9.23
C SER A 50 10.71 -7.97 -10.01
N ALA A 51 9.56 -7.58 -9.45
CA ALA A 51 8.29 -7.56 -10.17
C ALA A 51 8.36 -6.64 -11.38
N ALA A 52 8.84 -5.41 -11.22
CA ALA A 52 8.95 -4.46 -12.32
C ALA A 52 9.81 -5.02 -13.46
N LEU A 53 10.97 -5.62 -13.15
CA LEU A 53 11.83 -6.27 -14.15
C LEU A 53 11.13 -7.43 -14.86
N ILE A 54 10.49 -8.32 -14.10
CA ILE A 54 9.77 -9.48 -14.64
C ILE A 54 8.63 -9.02 -15.57
N GLN A 55 7.82 -8.04 -15.14
CA GLN A 55 6.64 -7.60 -15.89
C GLN A 55 7.00 -6.73 -17.09
N PHE A 56 8.12 -6.01 -17.03
CA PHE A 56 8.67 -5.32 -18.19
C PHE A 56 9.07 -6.32 -19.29
N VAL A 57 9.78 -7.40 -18.95
CA VAL A 57 10.15 -8.45 -19.92
C VAL A 57 8.94 -9.22 -20.42
N ARG A 58 7.91 -9.41 -19.59
CA ARG A 58 6.67 -10.09 -19.97
C ARG A 58 5.65 -9.20 -20.70
N PHE A 59 5.95 -7.92 -20.88
CA PHE A 59 5.03 -6.94 -21.46
C PHE A 59 3.63 -6.98 -20.80
N ASN A 60 3.58 -7.12 -19.48
CA ASN A 60 2.32 -7.07 -18.72
C ASN A 60 2.21 -5.70 -18.01
N PRO A 61 1.61 -4.69 -18.64
CA PRO A 61 1.53 -3.35 -18.08
C PRO A 61 0.69 -3.33 -16.81
N PHE A 62 -0.34 -4.16 -16.69
CA PHE A 62 -1.19 -4.19 -15.50
C PHE A 62 -0.40 -4.59 -14.24
N LEU A 63 0.32 -5.72 -14.28
CA LEU A 63 1.14 -6.15 -13.14
C LEU A 63 2.34 -5.23 -12.88
N LEU A 64 2.88 -4.59 -13.93
CA LEU A 64 3.92 -3.57 -13.80
C LEU A 64 3.40 -2.35 -13.01
N LEU A 65 2.20 -1.87 -13.33
CA LEU A 65 1.58 -0.73 -12.64
C LEU A 65 1.24 -1.07 -11.18
N ILE A 66 0.84 -2.31 -10.89
CA ILE A 66 0.64 -2.80 -9.50
C ILE A 66 1.95 -2.79 -8.70
N ALA A 67 3.10 -3.06 -9.33
CA ALA A 67 4.39 -2.97 -8.64
C ALA A 67 4.69 -1.53 -8.18
N PHE A 68 4.46 -0.54 -9.05
CA PHE A 68 4.60 0.88 -8.69
C PHE A 68 3.55 1.37 -7.69
N PHE A 69 2.31 0.87 -7.78
CA PHE A 69 1.28 1.11 -6.77
C PHE A 69 1.76 0.63 -5.39
N THR A 70 2.30 -0.59 -5.31
CA THR A 70 2.84 -1.17 -4.07
C THR A 70 4.05 -0.39 -3.56
N PHE A 71 4.95 0.02 -4.46
CA PHE A 71 6.09 0.90 -4.14
C PHE A 71 5.65 2.17 -3.41
N TYR A 72 4.62 2.84 -3.93
CA TYR A 72 4.10 4.05 -3.32
C TYR A 72 3.67 3.83 -1.87
N PHE A 73 2.93 2.76 -1.58
CA PHE A 73 2.50 2.44 -0.22
C PHE A 73 3.67 2.15 0.72
N VAL A 74 4.62 1.31 0.31
CA VAL A 74 5.76 0.96 1.18
C VAL A 74 6.72 2.14 1.39
N TYR A 75 6.96 2.93 0.34
CA TYR A 75 7.80 4.12 0.39
C TYR A 75 7.19 5.19 1.29
N MET A 76 5.95 5.63 0.99
CA MET A 76 5.26 6.67 1.77
C MET A 76 5.03 6.24 3.22
N GLY A 77 4.72 4.95 3.44
CA GLY A 77 4.52 4.40 4.77
C GLY A 77 5.77 4.40 5.64
N LYS A 78 6.96 4.15 5.08
CA LYS A 78 8.20 4.31 5.84
C LYS A 78 8.58 5.77 5.98
N ARG A 79 8.43 6.54 4.91
CA ARG A 79 8.82 7.96 4.85
C ARG A 79 8.10 8.79 5.88
N VAL A 80 6.82 8.55 6.13
CA VAL A 80 6.07 9.36 7.07
C VAL A 80 6.61 9.33 8.51
N LEU A 81 7.41 8.33 8.87
CA LEU A 81 8.11 8.28 10.16
C LEU A 81 9.16 9.39 10.34
N THR A 82 9.73 9.93 9.25
CA THR A 82 10.69 11.05 9.32
C THR A 82 10.04 12.36 9.73
N TYR A 83 8.72 12.48 9.53
CA TYR A 83 7.92 13.63 9.97
C TYR A 83 7.46 13.53 11.43
N LYS A 84 7.86 12.48 12.17
CA LYS A 84 7.57 12.39 13.60
C LYS A 84 8.24 13.58 14.32
N GLY A 85 7.41 14.43 14.92
CA GLY A 85 7.88 15.63 15.63
C GLY A 85 8.17 16.83 14.72
N ARG A 86 7.98 16.71 13.39
CA ARG A 86 8.03 17.83 12.45
C ARG A 86 6.60 18.30 12.18
N THR A 87 6.37 19.61 12.23
CA THR A 87 5.04 20.17 12.00
C THR A 87 4.83 20.57 10.54
N ASN A 88 5.79 21.26 9.89
CA ASN A 88 5.43 22.04 8.69
C ASN A 88 6.28 21.89 7.41
N GLU A 89 7.16 20.90 7.27
CA GLU A 89 7.93 20.79 6.01
C GLU A 89 7.74 19.42 5.36
N VAL A 90 6.92 19.39 4.31
CA VAL A 90 6.85 18.26 3.37
C VAL A 90 7.90 18.50 2.31
N GLU A 91 8.80 17.55 2.13
CA GLU A 91 9.84 17.68 1.11
C GLU A 91 9.24 17.60 -0.30
N SER A 92 9.78 18.37 -1.25
CA SER A 92 9.32 18.36 -2.66
C SER A 92 9.35 16.96 -3.29
N ARG A 93 10.23 16.08 -2.79
CA ARG A 93 10.32 14.66 -3.17
C ARG A 93 9.00 13.91 -2.97
N ASP A 94 8.27 14.22 -1.91
CA ASP A 94 7.00 13.56 -1.59
C ASP A 94 5.91 13.99 -2.56
N ILE A 95 5.94 15.26 -2.97
CA ILE A 95 5.01 15.80 -3.97
C ILE A 95 5.23 15.11 -5.33
N TYR A 96 6.48 14.90 -5.75
CA TYR A 96 6.76 14.16 -6.99
C TYR A 96 6.24 12.72 -6.94
N VAL A 97 6.39 12.03 -5.80
CA VAL A 97 5.88 10.66 -5.61
C VAL A 97 4.35 10.62 -5.62
N ILE A 98 3.70 11.60 -5.01
CA ILE A 98 2.23 11.75 -5.04
C ILE A 98 1.72 12.01 -6.45
N LEU A 99 2.37 12.93 -7.19
CA LEU A 99 2.02 13.23 -8.57
C LEU A 99 2.20 12.00 -9.46
N ALA A 100 3.33 11.29 -9.31
CA ALA A 100 3.57 10.04 -10.04
C ALA A 100 2.47 9.00 -9.77
N MET A 101 1.99 8.87 -8.53
CA MET A 101 0.88 7.98 -8.19
C MET A 101 -0.45 8.41 -8.82
N PHE A 102 -0.72 9.73 -8.88
CA PHE A 102 -1.91 10.25 -9.56
C PHE A 102 -1.86 9.95 -11.07
N CYS A 103 -0.73 10.23 -11.72
CA CYS A 103 -0.51 9.91 -13.14
C CYS A 103 -0.58 8.41 -13.40
N LEU A 104 -0.06 7.58 -12.49
CA LEU A 104 -0.20 6.13 -12.55
C LEU A 104 -1.67 5.71 -12.52
N GLY A 105 -2.49 6.31 -11.65
CA GLY A 105 -3.93 6.03 -11.61
C GLY A 105 -4.66 6.40 -12.90
N LEU A 106 -4.33 7.55 -13.49
CA LEU A 106 -4.82 7.94 -14.82
C LEU A 106 -4.41 6.95 -15.90
N LEU A 107 -3.14 6.52 -15.89
CA LEU A 107 -2.62 5.54 -16.83
C LEU A 107 -3.33 4.18 -16.68
N MET A 108 -3.62 3.77 -15.45
CA MET A 108 -4.39 2.55 -15.19
C MET A 108 -5.79 2.64 -15.81
N ILE A 109 -6.51 3.74 -15.57
CA ILE A 109 -7.84 3.96 -16.13
C ILE A 109 -7.80 4.03 -17.66
N ALA A 110 -6.88 4.82 -18.23
CA ALA A 110 -6.74 4.96 -19.68
C ALA A 110 -6.47 3.61 -20.35
N TYR A 111 -5.53 2.83 -19.81
CA TYR A 111 -5.21 1.51 -20.34
C TYR A 111 -6.34 0.49 -20.13
N SER A 112 -7.25 0.68 -19.16
CA SER A 112 -8.41 -0.19 -19.00
C SER A 112 -9.39 -0.15 -20.18
N PHE A 113 -9.38 0.94 -20.98
CA PHE A 113 -10.23 1.07 -22.17
C PHE A 113 -9.57 0.51 -23.44
N ILE A 114 -8.24 0.33 -23.43
CA ILE A 114 -7.45 -0.10 -24.60
C ILE A 114 -6.98 -1.55 -24.43
N GLY A 115 -6.59 -1.91 -23.21
CA GLY A 115 -6.10 -3.22 -22.82
C GLY A 115 -7.24 -4.18 -22.50
N ARG A 116 -7.08 -5.44 -22.90
CA ARG A 116 -8.06 -6.51 -22.64
C ARG A 116 -7.88 -7.20 -21.28
N ILE A 117 -6.88 -6.82 -20.49
CA ILE A 117 -6.52 -7.51 -19.24
C ILE A 117 -7.28 -6.86 -18.07
N LEU A 118 -8.28 -7.56 -17.53
CA LEU A 118 -8.97 -7.21 -16.28
C LEU A 118 -9.39 -5.72 -16.16
N PRO A 119 -10.15 -5.18 -17.13
CA PRO A 119 -10.43 -3.74 -17.20
C PRO A 119 -11.07 -3.21 -15.91
N THR A 120 -12.04 -3.93 -15.35
CA THR A 120 -12.72 -3.57 -14.09
C THR A 120 -11.77 -3.49 -12.90
N VAL A 121 -10.86 -4.46 -12.75
CA VAL A 121 -9.84 -4.43 -11.68
C VAL A 121 -8.91 -3.25 -11.88
N MET A 122 -8.48 -3.02 -13.11
CA MET A 122 -7.57 -1.94 -13.44
C MET A 122 -8.17 -0.56 -13.13
N GLN A 123 -9.47 -0.37 -13.38
CA GLN A 123 -10.20 0.83 -13.00
C GLN A 123 -10.28 1.00 -11.48
N ILE A 124 -10.59 -0.06 -10.72
CA ILE A 124 -10.65 -0.01 -9.25
C ILE A 124 -9.31 0.44 -8.66
N PHE A 125 -8.20 -0.16 -9.08
CA PHE A 125 -6.87 0.23 -8.61
C PHE A 125 -6.46 1.63 -9.09
N GLY A 126 -6.82 2.00 -10.31
CA GLY A 126 -6.55 3.34 -10.86
C GLY A 126 -7.26 4.45 -10.09
N ILE A 127 -8.55 4.28 -9.83
CA ILE A 127 -9.36 5.18 -9.00
C ILE A 127 -8.79 5.21 -7.57
N GLY A 128 -8.47 4.06 -7.00
CA GLY A 128 -7.85 3.96 -5.67
C GLY A 128 -6.53 4.73 -5.58
N ALA A 129 -5.68 4.64 -6.60
CA ALA A 129 -4.42 5.37 -6.68
C ALA A 129 -4.64 6.89 -6.69
N MET A 130 -5.59 7.37 -7.49
CA MET A 130 -5.93 8.79 -7.57
C MET A 130 -6.55 9.33 -6.27
N ILE A 131 -7.47 8.58 -5.65
CA ILE A 131 -8.06 8.96 -4.37
C ILE A 131 -6.96 9.06 -3.31
N GLN A 132 -6.08 8.07 -3.25
CA GLN A 132 -5.02 8.04 -2.25
C GLN A 132 -4.01 9.19 -2.43
N SER A 133 -3.61 9.50 -3.67
CA SER A 133 -2.70 10.60 -3.94
C SER A 133 -3.35 11.96 -3.65
N ALA A 134 -4.64 12.14 -3.96
CA ALA A 134 -5.38 13.34 -3.60
C ALA A 134 -5.52 13.53 -2.08
N ILE A 135 -5.74 12.45 -1.33
CA ILE A 135 -5.78 12.47 0.14
C ILE A 135 -4.43 12.90 0.70
N ASP A 136 -3.33 12.32 0.21
CA ASP A 136 -1.97 12.66 0.67
C ASP A 136 -1.61 14.11 0.34
N PHE A 137 -1.91 14.57 -0.87
CA PHE A 137 -1.68 15.95 -1.29
C PHE A 137 -2.42 16.94 -0.36
N ARG A 138 -3.70 16.68 -0.07
CA ARG A 138 -4.50 17.52 0.85
C ARG A 138 -3.94 17.52 2.27
N LYS A 139 -3.48 16.36 2.78
CA LYS A 139 -2.90 16.25 4.12
C LYS A 139 -1.56 16.99 4.23
N TYR A 140 -0.78 16.98 3.17
CA TYR A 140 0.52 17.65 3.13
C TYR A 140 0.44 19.16 2.99
N LYS A 141 -0.62 19.67 2.37
CA LYS A 141 -0.91 21.11 2.30
C LYS A 141 -1.53 21.69 3.58
N ARG A 142 -2.06 20.84 4.48
CA ARG A 142 -2.67 21.32 5.74
C ARG A 142 -1.61 21.52 6.82
N ASP A 143 -1.60 22.72 7.40
CA ASP A 143 -0.74 23.06 8.55
C ASP A 143 -1.26 22.48 9.87
N ASP A 144 -2.58 22.27 10.00
CA ASP A 144 -3.18 21.67 11.20
C ASP A 144 -3.17 20.13 11.11
N LYS A 145 -2.01 19.54 11.40
CA LYS A 145 -1.84 18.09 11.45
C LYS A 145 -2.18 17.57 12.85
N ALA A 146 -3.20 16.72 12.93
CA ALA A 146 -3.63 16.11 14.19
C ALA A 146 -2.49 15.38 14.93
N LYS A 147 -2.58 15.35 16.27
CA LYS A 147 -1.68 14.54 17.12
C LYS A 147 -1.63 13.09 16.59
N ASN A 148 -0.40 12.59 16.36
CA ASN A 148 -0.11 11.26 15.81
C ASN A 148 -0.57 11.01 14.35
N TRP A 149 -0.74 12.06 13.53
CA TRP A 149 -1.07 11.89 12.10
C TRP A 149 -0.09 10.95 11.38
N TRP A 150 1.21 11.11 11.64
CA TRP A 150 2.26 10.29 11.04
C TRP A 150 2.09 8.80 11.35
N LEU A 151 1.58 8.47 12.53
CA LEU A 151 1.36 7.08 12.95
C LEU A 151 0.16 6.48 12.22
N LYS A 152 -0.89 7.27 12.00
CA LYS A 152 -2.07 6.86 11.21
C LYS A 152 -1.66 6.55 9.78
N GLU A 153 -0.89 7.44 9.16
CA GLU A 153 -0.37 7.24 7.82
C GLU A 153 0.57 6.04 7.76
N HIS A 154 1.48 5.88 8.72
CA HIS A 154 2.40 4.75 8.75
C HIS A 154 1.63 3.41 8.78
N ILE A 155 0.67 3.27 9.70
CA ILE A 155 -0.15 2.06 9.83
C ILE A 155 -0.96 1.83 8.55
N GLY A 156 -1.62 2.86 8.03
CA GLY A 156 -2.45 2.76 6.82
C GLY A 156 -1.63 2.39 5.59
N LYS A 157 -0.48 3.03 5.38
CA LYS A 157 0.35 2.84 4.20
C LYS A 157 1.11 1.52 4.21
N ILE A 158 1.74 1.18 5.34
CA ILE A 158 2.41 -0.12 5.47
C ILE A 158 1.38 -1.26 5.42
N GLY A 159 0.22 -1.10 6.08
CA GLY A 159 -0.88 -2.05 5.95
C GLY A 159 -1.37 -2.20 4.51
N GLY A 160 -1.52 -1.10 3.78
CA GLY A 160 -1.88 -1.09 2.35
C GLY A 160 -0.86 -1.83 1.47
N SER A 161 0.44 -1.65 1.73
CA SER A 161 1.49 -2.41 1.01
C SER A 161 1.41 -3.92 1.28
N TYR A 162 1.06 -4.30 2.52
CA TYR A 162 0.92 -5.71 2.89
C TYR A 162 -0.34 -6.33 2.25
N ILE A 163 -1.43 -5.57 2.18
CA ILE A 163 -2.64 -5.96 1.43
C ILE A 163 -2.29 -6.19 -0.03
N ALA A 164 -1.58 -5.25 -0.69
CA ALA A 164 -1.21 -5.40 -2.10
C ALA A 164 -0.37 -6.66 -2.36
N ALA A 165 0.61 -6.94 -1.49
CA ALA A 165 1.42 -8.16 -1.58
C ALA A 165 0.59 -9.44 -1.35
N THR A 166 -0.31 -9.42 -0.37
CA THR A 166 -1.22 -10.55 -0.09
C THR A 166 -2.17 -10.78 -1.27
N THR A 167 -2.75 -9.72 -1.84
CA THR A 167 -3.56 -9.79 -3.05
C THR A 167 -2.78 -10.39 -4.21
N ALA A 168 -1.56 -9.92 -4.48
CA ALA A 168 -0.72 -10.46 -5.56
C ALA A 168 -0.45 -11.96 -5.36
N PHE A 169 -0.12 -12.38 -4.13
CA PHE A 169 0.06 -13.79 -3.79
C PHE A 169 -1.22 -14.61 -4.00
N VAL A 170 -2.36 -14.13 -3.49
CA VAL A 170 -3.66 -14.81 -3.61
C VAL A 170 -4.05 -14.95 -5.07
N VAL A 171 -3.99 -13.86 -5.83
CA VAL A 171 -4.39 -13.82 -7.25
C VAL A 171 -3.56 -14.80 -8.10
N VAL A 172 -2.22 -14.77 -7.97
CA VAL A 172 -1.34 -15.64 -8.77
C VAL A 172 -1.59 -17.13 -8.51
N ASN A 173 -2.03 -17.48 -7.30
CA ASN A 173 -2.35 -18.86 -6.96
C ASN A 173 -3.81 -19.22 -7.26
N ALA A 174 -4.76 -18.30 -7.08
CA ALA A 174 -6.17 -18.53 -7.36
C ALA A 174 -6.41 -18.90 -8.83
N TYR A 175 -5.76 -18.20 -9.77
CA TYR A 175 -5.83 -18.50 -11.20
C TYR A 175 -5.22 -19.87 -11.59
N ARG A 176 -4.55 -20.58 -10.68
CA ARG A 176 -4.06 -21.96 -10.91
C ARG A 176 -5.02 -23.04 -10.43
N ILE A 177 -5.94 -22.68 -9.52
CA ILE A 177 -6.80 -23.63 -8.80
C ILE A 177 -8.25 -23.50 -9.28
N LEU A 178 -8.67 -22.30 -9.68
CA LEU A 178 -10.04 -22.06 -10.14
C LEU A 178 -10.28 -22.68 -11.53
N PRO A 179 -11.45 -23.31 -11.77
CA PRO A 179 -11.80 -23.86 -13.08
C PRO A 179 -12.05 -22.74 -14.10
N GLU A 180 -11.60 -22.96 -15.33
CA GLU A 180 -11.82 -22.03 -16.45
C GLU A 180 -13.11 -22.37 -17.21
N PRO A 181 -13.88 -21.36 -17.69
CA PRO A 181 -13.61 -19.92 -17.62
C PRO A 181 -14.00 -19.33 -16.26
N ILE A 182 -13.12 -18.50 -15.68
CA ILE A 182 -13.42 -17.83 -14.40
C ILE A 182 -14.36 -16.63 -14.63
N PRO A 183 -15.56 -16.59 -14.01
CA PRO A 183 -16.48 -15.47 -14.11
C PRO A 183 -15.85 -14.15 -13.65
N GLU A 184 -16.11 -13.04 -14.35
CA GLU A 184 -15.52 -11.73 -14.06
C GLU A 184 -15.71 -11.31 -12.59
N PHE A 185 -16.91 -11.52 -12.03
CA PHE A 185 -17.20 -11.25 -10.62
C PHE A 185 -16.22 -11.96 -9.68
N ILE A 186 -15.90 -13.23 -9.93
CA ILE A 186 -14.95 -14.00 -9.11
C ILE A 186 -13.55 -13.40 -9.23
N GLN A 187 -13.14 -13.02 -10.45
CA GLN A 187 -11.86 -12.37 -10.67
C GLN A 187 -11.76 -11.08 -9.83
N VAL A 188 -12.76 -10.22 -9.90
CA VAL A 188 -12.82 -8.98 -9.10
C VAL A 188 -12.76 -9.29 -7.60
N MET A 189 -13.54 -10.27 -7.11
CA MET A 189 -13.55 -10.66 -5.69
C MET A 189 -12.18 -11.13 -5.20
N VAL A 190 -11.43 -11.90 -6.00
CA VAL A 190 -10.08 -12.35 -5.63
C VAL A 190 -9.12 -11.17 -5.50
N TRP A 191 -9.28 -10.13 -6.33
CA TRP A 191 -8.46 -8.92 -6.28
C TRP A 191 -8.77 -8.01 -5.09
N ILE A 192 -10.06 -7.83 -4.75
CA ILE A 192 -10.48 -6.87 -3.71
C ILE A 192 -10.68 -7.52 -2.33
N GLY A 193 -10.91 -8.83 -2.27
CA GLY A 193 -11.22 -9.59 -1.06
C GLY A 193 -10.18 -9.41 0.06
N PRO A 194 -8.87 -9.61 -0.20
CA PRO A 194 -7.83 -9.36 0.79
C PRO A 194 -7.81 -7.91 1.29
N GLY A 195 -8.22 -6.95 0.44
CA GLY A 195 -8.36 -5.54 0.78
C GLY A 195 -9.43 -5.27 1.83
N PHE A 196 -10.61 -5.89 1.72
CA PHE A 196 -11.67 -5.75 2.72
C PHE A 196 -11.21 -6.26 4.09
N ILE A 197 -10.62 -7.45 4.13
CA ILE A 197 -10.13 -8.08 5.37
C ILE A 197 -9.00 -7.23 5.97
N GLY A 198 -8.01 -6.85 5.16
CA GLY A 198 -6.89 -6.05 5.63
C GLY A 198 -7.31 -4.66 6.12
N ASN A 199 -8.25 -4.01 5.44
CA ASN A 199 -8.72 -2.68 5.84
C ASN A 199 -9.43 -2.70 7.20
N PHE A 200 -10.15 -3.77 7.53
CA PHE A 200 -10.70 -3.98 8.87
C PHE A 200 -9.60 -3.94 9.95
N PHE A 201 -8.50 -4.68 9.75
CA PHE A 201 -7.35 -4.69 10.67
C PHE A 201 -6.65 -3.32 10.74
N ILE A 202 -6.51 -2.62 9.62
CA ILE A 202 -5.94 -1.26 9.57
C ILE A 202 -6.78 -0.31 10.41
N ILE A 203 -8.11 -0.27 10.21
CA ILE A 203 -9.02 0.60 10.95
C ILE A 203 -8.94 0.31 12.45
N TYR A 204 -8.96 -0.97 12.83
CA TYR A 204 -8.80 -1.39 14.22
C TYR A 204 -7.46 -0.90 14.81
N ALA A 205 -6.34 -1.14 14.11
CA ALA A 205 -5.02 -0.74 14.57
C ALA A 205 -4.88 0.79 14.69
N VAL A 206 -5.38 1.53 13.70
CA VAL A 206 -5.42 3.00 13.75
C VAL A 206 -6.19 3.48 14.98
N ARG A 207 -7.40 2.97 15.22
CA ARG A 207 -8.21 3.37 16.40
C ARG A 207 -7.49 3.04 17.71
N LYS A 208 -6.91 1.86 17.82
CA LYS A 208 -6.21 1.37 19.01
C LYS A 208 -4.95 2.17 19.35
N TYR A 209 -4.12 2.49 18.36
CA TYR A 209 -2.78 3.06 18.59
C TYR A 209 -2.69 4.57 18.37
N SER A 210 -3.61 5.17 17.62
CA SER A 210 -3.55 6.61 17.30
C SER A 210 -4.69 7.44 17.91
N GLY A 211 -5.64 6.80 18.61
CA GLY A 211 -6.83 7.45 19.13
C GLY A 211 -6.81 7.71 20.64
N LYS A 212 -6.60 8.97 21.05
CA LYS A 212 -7.45 9.71 22.01
C LYS A 212 -7.36 11.21 21.67
N ARG A 213 -8.44 11.76 21.10
CA ARG A 213 -8.69 13.22 21.08
C ARG A 213 -9.09 13.58 22.50
N LYS A 214 -8.22 14.22 23.29
CA LYS A 214 -8.70 14.93 24.49
C LYS A 214 -9.52 16.09 23.92
N GLN A 215 -10.84 15.97 23.93
CA GLN A 215 -11.73 17.09 23.68
C GLN A 215 -11.29 18.21 24.63
N ARG A 216 -10.75 19.30 24.07
CA ARG A 216 -10.61 20.54 24.83
C ARG A 216 -12.06 20.97 25.07
N LYS A 217 -12.61 20.69 26.26
CA LYS A 217 -13.82 21.39 26.71
C LYS A 217 -13.48 22.87 26.57
N SER A 218 -14.19 23.57 25.69
CA SER A 218 -14.11 25.03 25.64
C SER A 218 -14.48 25.52 27.03
N VAL A 219 -13.56 26.25 27.66
CA VAL A 219 -13.87 27.09 28.80
C VAL A 219 -14.82 28.16 28.28
N LEU A 220 -16.12 27.90 28.45
CA LEU A 220 -17.20 28.90 28.36
C LEU A 220 -18.20 28.63 29.51
N GLU A 221 -17.65 28.29 30.68
CA GLU A 221 -18.34 28.42 31.96
C GLU A 221 -17.53 29.41 32.81
N THR A 222 -17.54 30.67 32.39
CA THR A 222 -17.37 31.87 33.23
C THR A 222 -17.48 33.10 32.34
N ALA A 223 -18.72 33.57 32.13
CA ALA A 223 -19.10 34.98 31.99
C ALA A 223 -20.62 35.05 32.05
#